data_AF-A0A656JZD8-F1
#
_entry.id   AF-A0A656JZD8-F1
#
_cell.length_a   1.000
_cell.length_b   1.000
_cell.length_c   1.000
_cell.angle_alpha   90.00
_cell.angle_beta   90.00
_cell.angle_gamma   90.00
#
_symmetry.space_group_name_H-M   'P 1'
#
loop_
_entity.id
_entity.type
_entity.pdbx_description
1 polymer ?
#
loop_
_entity_poly.entity_id
_entity_poly.type
_entity_poly.pdbx_seq_one_letter_code
_entity_poly.pdbx_strand_id
1 'polypeptide(L)'
;SAFILGILGLEAIAESVIDGFPRIIEYYTRGITTAWQGPREQGRNPFMGDDLAAQNSAVQEIAQGHVEVVILLLGAMVQYITRGRGNARALANEMRASAKGERLGQWMLEHEDELKKRPDLQRPEPRRGALEAQEALSTNRSKTADAAKPDAIDQKTVSSKIDAKQLDLVTGHPNAHSLSVHGGKVSDGDLMLRAKSAIKPNGDVGPSVPPLSSAFHSDELLIFADQTIRNGGALERAIARQPGQDVIRVTAQDAGDIGVDLGRGFKRVLPTGNILKNLETNGAPEKLENLRSIEGLYQYNPSKKNWETITIFPAPAP
;
A
#
# COMPACT_ATOMS: atom_id res chain seq x y z
N SER A 1 8.07 7.16 -11.03
CA SER A 1 7.71 8.10 -9.95
C SER A 1 6.33 8.75 -10.09
N ALA A 2 5.44 8.27 -10.99
CA ALA A 2 4.06 8.78 -11.14
C ALA A 2 3.03 8.16 -10.16
N PHE A 3 3.45 7.18 -9.35
CA PHE A 3 2.54 6.30 -8.60
C PHE A 3 1.99 6.91 -7.30
N ILE A 4 2.78 7.71 -6.56
CA ILE A 4 2.32 8.37 -5.32
C ILE A 4 1.30 9.49 -5.62
N LEU A 5 1.45 10.15 -6.77
CA LEU A 5 0.58 11.23 -7.21
C LEU A 5 -0.79 10.71 -7.67
N GLY A 6 -0.84 9.53 -8.30
CA GLY A 6 -2.09 8.87 -8.67
C GLY A 6 -2.92 8.41 -7.45
N ILE A 7 -2.27 7.96 -6.38
CA ILE A 7 -2.96 7.48 -5.15
C ILE A 7 -3.62 8.63 -4.36
N LEU A 8 -3.07 9.84 -4.46
CA LEU A 8 -3.59 11.03 -3.79
C LEU A 8 -4.58 11.86 -4.63
N GLY A 9 -4.87 11.45 -5.87
CA GLY A 9 -5.69 12.25 -6.80
C GLY A 9 -5.00 13.54 -7.24
N LEU A 10 -3.66 13.55 -7.28
CA LEU A 10 -2.81 14.71 -7.55
C LEU A 10 -2.25 14.71 -8.99
N GLU A 11 -2.98 14.10 -9.93
CA GLU A 11 -2.58 14.03 -11.34
C GLU A 11 -2.35 15.42 -11.95
N ALA A 12 -3.18 16.39 -11.55
CA ALA A 12 -3.12 17.79 -11.99
C ALA A 12 -1.86 18.56 -11.53
N ILE A 13 -1.12 18.06 -10.53
CA ILE A 13 0.15 18.66 -10.06
C ILE A 13 1.36 17.77 -10.33
N ALA A 14 1.20 16.68 -11.09
CA ALA A 14 2.27 15.73 -11.33
C ALA A 14 3.45 16.36 -12.07
N GLU A 15 3.20 17.24 -13.05
CA GLU A 15 4.24 17.92 -13.82
C GLU A 15 5.12 18.84 -12.95
N SER A 16 4.53 19.60 -12.01
CA SER A 16 5.30 20.50 -11.14
C SER A 16 6.14 19.76 -10.09
N VAL A 17 5.64 18.60 -9.66
CA VAL A 17 6.30 17.70 -8.72
C VAL A 17 7.50 17.00 -9.36
N ILE A 18 7.36 16.51 -10.60
CA ILE A 18 8.41 15.78 -11.32
C ILE A 18 9.71 16.60 -11.46
N ASP A 19 9.63 17.91 -11.68
CA ASP A 19 10.82 18.77 -11.82
C ASP A 19 11.66 18.92 -10.53
N GLY A 20 11.12 18.65 -9.35
CA GLY A 20 11.88 18.75 -8.08
C GLY A 20 12.39 17.44 -7.50
N PHE A 21 12.00 16.31 -8.09
CA PHE A 21 12.42 14.98 -7.65
C PHE A 21 13.94 14.74 -7.63
N PRO A 22 14.75 15.24 -8.59
CA PRO A 22 16.19 14.96 -8.62
C PRO A 22 16.93 15.37 -7.34
N ARG A 23 16.56 16.51 -6.74
CA ARG A 23 17.18 17.03 -5.51
C ARG A 23 16.79 16.23 -4.26
N ILE A 24 15.57 15.69 -4.23
CA ILE A 24 15.07 14.87 -3.13
C ILE A 24 15.72 13.48 -3.14
N ILE A 25 15.91 12.90 -4.34
CA ILE A 25 16.63 11.64 -4.51
C ILE A 25 18.05 11.76 -3.97
N GLU A 26 18.70 12.92 -4.11
CA GLU A 26 20.03 13.17 -3.56
C GLU A 26 20.08 13.07 -2.02
N TYR A 27 19.09 13.62 -1.30
CA TYR A 27 19.03 13.50 0.17
C TYR A 27 18.79 12.06 0.64
N TYR A 28 17.89 11.33 -0.01
CA TYR A 28 17.63 9.93 0.33
C TYR A 28 18.83 9.02 0.01
N THR A 29 19.44 9.19 -1.17
CA THR A 29 20.62 8.40 -1.55
C THR A 29 21.82 8.75 -0.67
N ARG A 30 22.00 10.02 -0.28
CA ARG A 30 23.05 10.45 0.65
C ARG A 30 22.83 9.88 2.05
N GLY A 31 21.63 9.99 2.63
CA GLY A 31 21.32 9.39 3.94
C GLY A 31 21.48 7.86 3.95
N ILE A 32 21.05 7.17 2.88
CA ILE A 32 21.27 5.72 2.70
C ILE A 32 22.77 5.39 2.56
N THR A 33 23.52 6.21 1.83
CA THR A 33 24.97 6.02 1.65
C THR A 33 25.72 6.29 2.94
N THR A 34 25.37 7.33 3.69
CA THR A 34 25.91 7.66 5.01
C THR A 34 25.63 6.53 6.00
N ALA A 35 24.42 5.97 6.01
CA ALA A 35 24.07 4.82 6.83
C ALA A 35 24.83 3.53 6.44
N TRP A 36 25.17 3.37 5.16
CA TRP A 36 25.80 2.15 4.64
C TRP A 36 27.34 2.21 4.58
N GLN A 37 27.92 3.42 4.49
CA GLN A 37 29.35 3.69 4.28
C GLN A 37 29.98 4.58 5.37
N GLY A 38 29.26 4.92 6.45
CA GLY A 38 29.79 5.68 7.57
C GLY A 38 31.11 5.10 8.14
N PRO A 39 31.94 5.90 8.82
CA PRO A 39 33.30 5.52 9.17
C PRO A 39 33.33 4.24 10.00
N ARG A 40 33.81 3.15 9.41
CA ARG A 40 34.15 1.94 10.15
C ARG A 40 35.52 2.19 10.76
N GLU A 41 35.60 2.35 12.07
CA GLU A 41 36.90 2.48 12.73
C GLU A 41 37.78 1.27 12.38
N GLN A 42 38.85 1.52 11.63
CA GLN A 42 39.94 0.57 11.43
C GLN A 42 40.72 0.49 12.75
N GLY A 43 40.24 -0.34 13.67
CA GLY A 43 40.97 -0.53 14.92
C GLY A 43 40.20 -1.20 16.03
N ARG A 44 40.14 -2.54 15.99
CA ARG A 44 40.21 -3.39 17.19
C ARG A 44 38.96 -3.39 18.11
N ASN A 45 37.81 -3.85 17.61
CA ASN A 45 36.90 -4.79 18.31
C ASN A 45 35.64 -5.10 17.49
N PRO A 46 35.29 -6.38 17.22
CA PRO A 46 34.11 -6.75 16.44
C PRO A 46 32.77 -6.76 17.22
N PHE A 47 32.72 -6.18 18.43
CA PHE A 47 31.54 -6.24 19.32
C PHE A 47 31.06 -4.88 19.86
N MET A 48 31.44 -3.76 19.25
CA MET A 48 30.85 -2.43 19.53
C MET A 48 30.14 -1.90 18.29
N GLY A 49 28.93 -1.38 18.48
CA GLY A 49 28.02 -0.93 17.43
C GLY A 49 28.53 0.26 16.62
N ASP A 50 27.94 0.46 15.45
CA ASP A 50 28.24 1.58 14.55
C ASP A 50 28.24 2.92 15.29
N ASP A 51 29.12 3.83 14.84
CA ASP A 51 29.29 5.17 15.38
C ASP A 51 27.95 5.92 15.48
N LEU A 52 27.54 6.25 16.72
CA LEU A 52 26.32 7.00 17.03
C LEU A 52 26.23 8.33 16.27
N ALA A 53 27.37 8.95 15.92
CA ALA A 53 27.38 10.17 15.12
C ALA A 53 26.94 9.92 13.66
N ALA A 54 27.33 8.79 13.08
CA ALA A 54 26.95 8.40 11.71
C ALA A 54 25.48 7.95 11.62
N GLN A 55 24.96 7.30 12.66
CA GLN A 55 23.54 6.97 12.75
C GLN A 55 22.67 8.23 12.90
N ASN A 56 23.07 9.15 13.78
CA ASN A 56 22.32 10.39 14.00
C ASN A 56 22.34 11.30 12.76
N SER A 57 23.45 11.36 12.02
CA SER A 57 23.53 12.10 10.77
C SER A 57 22.67 11.48 9.67
N ALA A 58 22.67 10.14 9.52
CA ALA A 58 21.81 9.46 8.56
C ALA A 58 20.31 9.64 8.87
N VAL A 59 19.91 9.58 10.15
CA VAL A 59 18.53 9.85 10.59
C VAL A 59 18.12 11.30 10.28
N GLN A 60 19.02 12.27 10.52
CA GLN A 60 18.76 13.67 10.18
C GLN A 60 18.65 13.88 8.66
N GLU A 61 19.51 13.27 7.86
CA GLU A 61 19.48 13.37 6.39
C GLU A 61 18.19 12.76 5.80
N ILE A 62 17.73 11.62 6.34
CA ILE A 62 16.46 10.99 5.94
C ILE A 62 15.25 11.82 6.38
N ALA A 63 15.27 12.34 7.61
CA ALA A 63 14.22 13.23 8.11
C ALA A 63 14.14 14.51 7.27
N GLN A 64 15.28 15.08 6.89
CA GLN A 64 15.33 16.24 6.00
C GLN A 64 14.80 15.91 4.60
N GLY A 65 15.14 14.74 4.03
CA GLY A 65 14.56 14.27 2.77
C GLY A 65 13.04 14.18 2.82
N HIS A 66 12.47 13.74 3.96
CA HIS A 66 11.03 13.69 4.15
C HIS A 66 10.38 15.08 4.26
N VAL A 67 11.02 16.01 4.97
CA VAL A 67 10.57 17.41 5.05
C VAL A 67 10.55 18.06 3.68
N GLU A 68 11.59 17.87 2.86
CA GLU A 68 11.68 18.40 1.50
C GLU A 68 10.58 17.83 0.57
N VAL A 69 10.21 16.55 0.73
CA VAL A 69 9.06 15.95 0.02
C VAL A 69 7.75 16.66 0.39
N VAL A 70 7.54 16.91 1.68
CA VAL A 70 6.34 17.61 2.17
C VAL A 70 6.29 19.05 1.65
N ILE A 71 7.41 19.79 1.71
CA ILE A 71 7.52 21.15 1.19
C ILE A 71 7.25 21.19 -0.31
N LEU A 72 7.80 20.23 -1.07
CA LEU A 72 7.58 20.16 -2.51
C LEU A 72 6.12 19.87 -2.87
N LEU A 73 5.46 18.95 -2.16
CA LEU A 73 4.04 18.65 -2.36
C LEU A 73 3.16 19.86 -2.05
N LEU A 74 3.42 20.55 -0.93
CA LEU A 74 2.70 21.76 -0.55
C LEU A 74 2.96 22.91 -1.54
N GLY A 75 4.20 23.09 -1.99
CA GLY A 75 4.56 24.08 -3.00
C GLY A 75 3.88 23.82 -4.35
N ALA A 76 3.76 22.56 -4.75
CA ALA A 76 3.02 22.17 -5.95
C ALA A 76 1.51 22.46 -5.85
N MET A 77 0.90 22.24 -4.68
CA MET A 77 -0.49 22.63 -4.40
C MET A 77 -0.67 24.15 -4.48
N VAL A 78 0.22 24.92 -3.83
CA VAL A 78 0.17 26.40 -3.88
C VAL A 78 0.34 26.90 -5.31
N GLN A 79 1.27 26.33 -6.07
CA GLN A 79 1.52 26.69 -7.47
C GLN A 79 0.31 26.40 -8.36
N TYR A 80 -0.38 25.28 -8.14
CA TYR A 80 -1.63 24.95 -8.84
C TYR A 80 -2.73 25.98 -8.58
N ILE A 81 -2.93 26.34 -7.30
CA ILE A 81 -3.97 27.27 -6.87
C ILE A 81 -3.67 28.71 -7.33
N THR A 82 -2.39 29.10 -7.42
CA THR A 82 -1.97 30.48 -7.75
C THR A 82 -1.77 30.74 -9.25
N ARG A 83 -1.47 29.73 -10.08
CA ARG A 83 -1.25 29.89 -11.53
C ARG A 83 -2.54 29.92 -12.38
N GLY A 84 -3.72 29.88 -11.76
CA GLY A 84 -4.99 30.08 -12.46
C GLY A 84 -5.43 28.93 -13.38
N ARG A 85 -4.87 27.72 -13.22
CA ARG A 85 -5.31 26.50 -13.95
C ARG A 85 -6.46 25.74 -13.25
N GLY A 86 -6.84 26.16 -12.04
CA GLY A 86 -7.97 25.63 -11.28
C GLY A 86 -8.16 26.39 -9.96
N ASN A 87 -9.30 26.21 -9.28
CA ASN A 87 -9.52 26.71 -7.92
C ASN A 87 -9.23 25.60 -6.90
N ALA A 88 -8.90 25.95 -5.65
CA ALA A 88 -8.57 24.96 -4.61
C ALA A 88 -9.67 23.91 -4.41
N ARG A 89 -10.93 24.26 -4.69
CA ARG A 89 -12.08 23.35 -4.64
C ARG A 89 -12.04 22.27 -5.73
N ALA A 90 -11.57 22.58 -6.93
CA ALA A 90 -11.42 21.59 -8.00
C ALA A 90 -10.37 20.54 -7.63
N LEU A 91 -9.22 20.97 -7.11
CA LEU A 91 -8.18 20.06 -6.63
C LEU A 91 -8.68 19.23 -5.43
N ALA A 92 -9.37 19.84 -4.47
CA ALA A 92 -9.96 19.11 -3.36
C ALA A 92 -11.00 18.06 -3.82
N ASN A 93 -11.76 18.34 -4.88
CA ASN A 93 -12.71 17.38 -5.46
C ASN A 93 -12.01 16.18 -6.11
N GLU A 94 -10.87 16.39 -6.79
CA GLU A 94 -10.05 15.31 -7.36
C GLU A 94 -9.43 14.44 -6.25
N MET A 95 -8.94 15.07 -5.18
CA MET A 95 -8.34 14.38 -4.05
C MET A 95 -9.34 13.52 -3.25
N ARG A 96 -10.66 13.77 -3.38
CA ARG A 96 -11.71 12.90 -2.80
C ARG A 96 -11.72 11.48 -3.36
N ALA A 97 -10.99 11.20 -4.44
CA ALA A 97 -10.81 9.85 -4.95
C ALA A 97 -10.20 8.87 -3.92
N SER A 98 -9.58 9.37 -2.84
CA SER A 98 -9.17 8.54 -1.71
C SER A 98 -9.51 9.19 -0.36
N ALA A 99 -9.76 8.38 0.66
CA ALA A 99 -10.09 8.87 2.01
C ALA A 99 -8.96 9.73 2.64
N LYS A 100 -7.71 9.46 2.28
CA LYS A 100 -6.54 10.25 2.72
C LYS A 100 -6.43 11.55 1.91
N GLY A 101 -6.70 11.50 0.61
CA GLY A 101 -6.77 12.68 -0.24
C GLY A 101 -7.94 13.60 0.15
N GLU A 102 -9.09 13.07 0.54
CA GLU A 102 -10.24 13.86 1.01
C GLU A 102 -9.88 14.69 2.25
N ARG A 103 -9.26 14.07 3.26
CA ARG A 103 -8.82 14.77 4.48
C ARG A 103 -7.79 15.85 4.18
N LEU A 104 -6.84 15.55 3.29
CA LEU A 104 -5.83 16.51 2.86
C LEU A 104 -6.42 17.67 2.04
N GLY A 105 -7.40 17.39 1.18
CA GLY A 105 -8.14 18.39 0.42
C GLY A 105 -8.99 19.29 1.31
N GLN A 106 -9.63 18.74 2.36
CA GLN A 106 -10.34 19.52 3.36
C GLN A 106 -9.39 20.43 4.15
N TRP A 107 -8.26 19.90 4.65
CA TRP A 107 -7.25 20.69 5.33
C TRP A 107 -6.69 21.82 4.44
N MET A 108 -6.42 21.53 3.17
CA MET A 108 -5.93 22.51 2.19
C MET A 108 -6.95 23.65 1.99
N LEU A 109 -8.25 23.34 1.93
CA LEU A 109 -9.31 24.35 1.79
C LEU A 109 -9.42 25.24 3.05
N GLU A 110 -9.24 24.64 4.23
CA GLU A 110 -9.26 25.38 5.51
C GLU A 110 -8.05 26.32 5.64
N HIS A 111 -6.91 25.96 5.04
CA HIS A 111 -5.64 26.69 5.18
C HIS A 111 -5.19 27.38 3.87
N GLU A 112 -6.09 27.54 2.89
CA GLU A 112 -5.77 28.05 1.55
C GLU A 112 -5.06 29.41 1.59
N ASP A 113 -5.58 30.34 2.39
CA ASP A 113 -5.04 31.70 2.49
C ASP A 113 -3.68 31.75 3.19
N GLU A 114 -3.45 30.86 4.15
CA GLU A 114 -2.16 30.75 4.84
C GLU A 114 -1.11 30.13 3.91
N LEU A 115 -1.48 29.07 3.19
CA LEU A 115 -0.63 28.41 2.20
C LEU A 115 -0.17 29.38 1.10
N LYS A 116 -1.07 30.23 0.60
CA LYS A 116 -0.73 31.25 -0.41
C LYS A 116 0.25 32.31 0.09
N LYS A 117 0.23 32.64 1.39
CA LYS A 117 1.06 33.69 1.99
C LYS A 117 2.48 33.22 2.32
N ARG A 118 2.78 31.92 2.22
CA ARG A 118 4.07 31.34 2.54
C ARG A 118 5.09 31.50 1.41
N PRO A 119 6.13 32.36 1.56
CA PRO A 119 7.10 32.61 0.51
C PRO A 119 8.03 31.41 0.27
N ASP A 120 8.20 30.54 1.27
CA ASP A 120 8.96 29.29 1.20
C ASP A 120 8.30 28.22 0.30
N LEU A 121 6.99 28.32 0.07
CA LEU A 121 6.23 27.43 -0.81
C LEU A 121 6.11 27.97 -2.25
N GLN A 122 6.46 29.24 -2.46
CA GLN A 122 6.47 29.88 -3.77
C GLN A 122 7.85 29.65 -4.42
N ARG A 123 7.95 28.66 -5.32
CA ARG A 123 9.19 28.38 -6.05
C ARG A 123 9.68 29.66 -6.77
N PRO A 124 10.99 29.98 -6.78
CA PRO A 124 11.53 31.00 -7.67
C PRO A 124 11.24 30.63 -9.13
N GLU A 125 10.71 31.57 -9.92
CA GLU A 125 10.40 31.37 -11.34
C GLU A 125 11.62 30.81 -12.11
N PRO A 126 11.47 29.70 -12.87
CA PRO A 126 12.50 29.29 -13.81
C PRO A 126 12.64 30.37 -14.89
N ARG A 127 13.85 30.90 -15.08
CA ARG A 127 14.19 31.79 -16.19
C ARG A 127 13.80 31.14 -17.52
N ARG A 128 12.79 31.69 -18.19
CA ARG A 128 12.55 31.53 -19.63
C ARG A 128 13.82 31.94 -20.39
N GLY A 129 14.38 31.04 -21.18
CA GLY A 129 15.53 31.34 -22.04
C GLY A 129 15.87 30.23 -23.02
N ALA A 130 15.27 30.34 -24.21
CA ALA A 130 15.83 29.97 -25.52
C ALA A 130 16.20 28.50 -25.81
N LEU A 131 15.34 27.80 -26.56
CA LEU A 131 15.52 27.48 -27.99
C LEU A 131 14.56 26.37 -28.41
N GLU A 132 13.40 26.78 -28.96
CA GLU A 132 12.83 26.06 -30.10
C GLU A 132 13.70 26.38 -31.32
N ALA A 133 14.20 25.35 -31.98
CA ALA A 133 14.24 25.20 -33.43
C ALA A 133 15.20 24.05 -33.78
N GLN A 134 14.66 22.87 -34.08
CA GLN A 134 14.86 22.30 -35.42
C GLN A 134 13.93 21.11 -35.64
N GLU A 135 13.15 21.27 -36.71
CA GLU A 135 12.21 20.35 -37.33
C GLU A 135 12.82 19.03 -37.81
N ALA A 136 11.93 18.03 -37.83
CA ALA A 136 11.70 17.03 -38.87
C ALA A 136 12.81 16.02 -39.24
N LEU A 137 12.50 14.72 -39.11
CA LEU A 137 12.20 13.80 -40.22
C LEU A 137 12.15 12.32 -39.74
N SER A 138 11.06 11.62 -40.10
CA SER A 138 10.99 10.25 -40.66
C SER A 138 11.56 9.04 -39.89
N THR A 139 11.08 7.78 -39.91
CA THR A 139 9.96 7.03 -40.49
C THR A 139 10.06 5.56 -39.98
N ASN A 140 8.91 4.85 -39.87
CA ASN A 140 8.66 3.40 -40.12
C ASN A 140 9.20 2.23 -39.23
N ARG A 141 8.20 1.40 -38.80
CA ARG A 141 8.06 -0.10 -38.85
C ARG A 141 8.99 -0.97 -37.97
N SER A 142 8.50 -1.91 -37.14
CA SER A 142 7.91 -3.22 -37.54
C SER A 142 7.29 -4.03 -36.37
N LYS A 143 6.31 -4.89 -36.70
CA LYS A 143 5.61 -5.92 -35.89
C LYS A 143 6.32 -7.29 -35.95
N THR A 144 6.15 -8.13 -34.91
CA THR A 144 5.80 -9.60 -34.84
C THR A 144 5.96 -10.06 -33.38
N ALA A 145 4.97 -10.56 -32.61
CA ALA A 145 4.25 -11.86 -32.63
C ALA A 145 5.20 -13.09 -32.66
N ASP A 146 5.06 -14.21 -31.94
CA ASP A 146 4.21 -14.76 -30.86
C ASP A 146 4.86 -16.15 -30.54
N ALA A 147 4.77 -16.70 -29.34
CA ALA A 147 5.02 -18.14 -29.09
C ALA A 147 4.55 -18.58 -27.68
N ALA A 148 3.74 -19.65 -27.66
CA ALA A 148 2.97 -20.13 -26.52
C ALA A 148 3.54 -21.41 -25.85
N LYS A 149 3.34 -21.46 -24.51
CA LYS A 149 2.96 -22.56 -23.58
C LYS A 149 3.74 -23.90 -23.52
N PRO A 150 3.75 -24.57 -22.33
CA PRO A 150 2.72 -25.59 -21.99
C PRO A 150 2.23 -25.48 -20.51
N ASP A 151 0.92 -25.41 -20.24
CA ASP A 151 -0.03 -26.47 -19.81
C ASP A 151 -0.08 -26.74 -18.29
N ALA A 152 -0.90 -25.92 -17.61
CA ALA A 152 -1.60 -26.25 -16.39
C ALA A 152 -3.09 -25.89 -16.57
N ILE A 153 -3.95 -26.65 -15.90
CA ILE A 153 -5.41 -26.71 -16.05
C ILE A 153 -6.08 -25.34 -15.86
N ASP A 154 -7.11 -25.10 -16.66
CA ASP A 154 -7.75 -23.82 -17.00
C ASP A 154 -8.25 -23.01 -15.77
N GLN A 155 -7.60 -21.88 -15.45
CA GLN A 155 -8.08 -20.85 -14.51
C GLN A 155 -9.34 -20.09 -15.01
N LYS A 156 -9.99 -20.60 -16.06
CA LYS A 156 -11.03 -19.89 -16.81
C LYS A 156 -12.45 -20.04 -16.24
N THR A 157 -12.60 -20.73 -15.12
CA THR A 157 -13.93 -20.90 -14.48
C THR A 157 -14.26 -19.81 -13.45
N VAL A 158 -13.34 -18.90 -13.11
CA VAL A 158 -13.60 -17.83 -12.10
C VAL A 158 -13.98 -16.48 -12.75
N SER A 159 -14.09 -16.41 -14.08
CA SER A 159 -14.54 -15.19 -14.78
C SER A 159 -16.07 -15.15 -14.92
N SER A 160 -16.78 -15.18 -13.80
CA SER A 160 -18.13 -14.59 -13.74
C SER A 160 -17.97 -13.19 -13.15
N LYS A 161 -18.53 -12.16 -13.80
CA LYS A 161 -18.60 -10.80 -13.25
C LYS A 161 -18.94 -10.87 -11.76
N ILE A 162 -18.11 -10.26 -10.91
CA ILE A 162 -18.33 -10.21 -9.46
C ILE A 162 -19.76 -9.74 -9.21
N ASP A 163 -20.57 -10.58 -8.55
CA ASP A 163 -21.95 -10.24 -8.20
C ASP A 163 -21.93 -9.09 -7.19
N ALA A 164 -22.72 -8.05 -7.44
CA ALA A 164 -22.79 -6.88 -6.58
C ALA A 164 -23.19 -7.24 -5.13
N LYS A 165 -24.00 -8.28 -4.94
CA LYS A 165 -24.39 -8.79 -3.62
C LYS A 165 -23.21 -9.47 -2.91
N GLN A 166 -22.38 -10.20 -3.65
CA GLN A 166 -21.17 -10.81 -3.08
C GLN A 166 -20.13 -9.75 -2.72
N LEU A 167 -20.03 -8.70 -3.54
CA LEU A 167 -19.18 -7.55 -3.24
C LEU A 167 -19.67 -6.81 -2.00
N ASP A 168 -20.97 -6.54 -1.87
CA ASP A 168 -21.56 -5.89 -0.68
C ASP A 168 -21.27 -6.66 0.61
N LEU A 169 -21.25 -8.00 0.57
CA LEU A 169 -20.90 -8.81 1.74
C LEU A 169 -19.47 -8.56 2.23
N VAL A 170 -18.53 -8.22 1.34
CA VAL A 170 -17.12 -7.99 1.68
C VAL A 170 -16.74 -6.52 1.82
N THR A 171 -17.63 -5.58 1.44
CA THR A 171 -17.39 -4.13 1.55
C THR A 171 -18.40 -3.39 2.43
N GLY A 172 -19.57 -3.98 2.70
CA GLY A 172 -20.71 -3.29 3.32
C GLY A 172 -20.53 -2.98 4.80
N HIS A 173 -19.61 -3.66 5.48
CA HIS A 173 -19.30 -3.39 6.87
C HIS A 173 -18.45 -2.10 7.01
N PRO A 174 -18.72 -1.19 7.98
CA PRO A 174 -17.94 0.05 8.15
C PRO A 174 -16.43 -0.15 8.36
N ASN A 175 -16.06 -1.29 8.96
CA ASN A 175 -14.67 -1.70 9.18
C ASN A 175 -14.15 -2.68 8.11
N ALA A 176 -14.86 -2.87 6.99
CA ALA A 176 -14.44 -3.76 5.92
C ALA A 176 -13.12 -3.30 5.29
N HIS A 177 -12.15 -4.20 5.22
CA HIS A 177 -10.84 -3.90 4.63
C HIS A 177 -10.22 -5.06 3.86
N SER A 178 -10.98 -6.11 3.56
CA SER A 178 -10.50 -7.30 2.83
C SER A 178 -9.82 -6.92 1.51
N LEU A 179 -10.50 -6.14 0.65
CA LEU A 179 -9.96 -5.77 -0.67
C LEU A 179 -8.71 -4.88 -0.56
N SER A 180 -8.73 -3.89 0.33
CA SER A 180 -7.64 -2.91 0.44
C SER A 180 -6.39 -3.44 1.14
N VAL A 181 -6.51 -4.52 1.92
CA VAL A 181 -5.43 -5.05 2.76
C VAL A 181 -5.02 -6.48 2.37
N HIS A 182 -5.89 -7.21 1.68
CA HIS A 182 -5.69 -8.61 1.31
C HIS A 182 -6.12 -8.93 -0.14
N GLY A 183 -6.62 -7.96 -0.92
CA GLY A 183 -7.08 -8.19 -2.30
C GLY A 183 -5.96 -8.31 -3.34
N GLY A 184 -6.35 -8.52 -4.60
CA GLY A 184 -5.45 -8.81 -5.72
C GLY A 184 -4.48 -7.68 -6.08
N LYS A 185 -4.80 -6.44 -5.69
CA LYS A 185 -3.93 -5.27 -5.94
C LYS A 185 -2.79 -5.13 -4.93
N VAL A 186 -2.83 -5.86 -3.81
CA VAL A 186 -1.79 -5.81 -2.78
C VAL A 186 -0.52 -6.43 -3.35
N SER A 187 0.61 -5.73 -3.30
CA SER A 187 1.88 -6.21 -3.85
C SER A 187 2.69 -7.00 -2.83
N ASP A 188 3.68 -7.76 -3.29
CA ASP A 188 4.63 -8.44 -2.40
C ASP A 188 5.41 -7.44 -1.53
N GLY A 189 5.71 -6.25 -2.07
CA GLY A 189 6.35 -5.17 -1.33
C GLY A 189 5.50 -4.69 -0.15
N ASP A 190 4.19 -4.54 -0.34
CA ASP A 190 3.26 -4.17 0.73
C ASP A 190 3.20 -5.25 1.81
N LEU A 191 3.18 -6.52 1.40
CA LEU A 191 3.14 -7.65 2.34
C LEU A 191 4.43 -7.77 3.14
N MET A 192 5.59 -7.59 2.50
CA MET A 192 6.91 -7.57 3.15
C MET A 192 7.03 -6.41 4.14
N LEU A 193 6.57 -5.22 3.75
CA LEU A 193 6.56 -4.06 4.64
C LEU A 193 5.72 -4.35 5.88
N ARG A 194 4.48 -4.83 5.70
CA ARG A 194 3.60 -5.17 6.82
C ARG A 194 4.18 -6.24 7.74
N ALA A 195 4.86 -7.25 7.18
CA ALA A 195 5.53 -8.32 7.92
C ALA A 195 6.71 -7.84 8.78
N LYS A 196 7.14 -6.58 8.63
CA LYS A 196 8.18 -5.94 9.45
C LYS A 196 7.66 -4.80 10.32
N SER A 197 6.76 -3.97 9.79
CA SER A 197 6.41 -2.69 10.40
C SER A 197 4.97 -2.60 10.91
N ALA A 198 4.14 -3.60 10.63
CA ALA A 198 2.69 -3.56 10.82
C ALA A 198 1.95 -2.51 9.96
N ILE A 199 2.64 -1.78 9.07
CA ILE A 199 2.01 -0.88 8.10
C ILE A 199 1.27 -1.75 7.08
N LYS A 200 -0.05 -1.60 7.03
CA LYS A 200 -0.91 -2.31 6.09
C LYS A 200 -0.78 -1.73 4.67
N PRO A 201 -1.19 -2.47 3.62
CA PRO A 201 -1.17 -1.97 2.24
C PRO A 201 -1.98 -0.67 2.02
N ASN A 202 -3.02 -0.44 2.81
CA ASN A 202 -3.78 0.82 2.79
C ASN A 202 -3.07 1.98 3.54
N GLY A 203 -1.87 1.73 4.09
CA GLY A 203 -1.04 2.68 4.83
C GLY A 203 -1.44 2.89 6.28
N ASP A 204 -2.41 2.14 6.82
CA ASP A 204 -2.74 2.21 8.24
C ASP A 204 -1.77 1.36 9.07
N VAL A 205 -1.46 1.78 10.29
CA VAL A 205 -0.59 1.02 11.20
C VAL A 205 -1.43 0.04 12.02
N GLY A 206 -1.13 -1.25 11.91
CA GLY A 206 -1.74 -2.28 12.74
C GLY A 206 -1.22 -2.24 14.19
N PRO A 207 -1.95 -2.83 15.14
CA PRO A 207 -1.56 -2.83 16.56
C PRO A 207 -0.29 -3.67 16.83
N SER A 208 0.06 -4.58 15.93
CA SER A 208 1.25 -5.42 16.00
C SER A 208 1.59 -5.99 14.63
N VAL A 209 2.82 -6.47 14.47
CA VAL A 209 3.27 -7.19 13.27
C VAL A 209 2.56 -8.55 13.21
N PRO A 210 1.77 -8.82 12.16
CA PRO A 210 0.99 -10.05 12.08
C PRO A 210 1.91 -11.27 11.92
N PRO A 211 1.52 -12.46 12.43
CA PRO A 211 2.27 -13.70 12.19
C PRO A 211 2.49 -13.98 10.70
N LEU A 212 1.48 -13.67 9.88
CA LEU A 212 1.51 -13.79 8.43
C LEU A 212 0.86 -12.54 7.83
N SER A 213 1.55 -11.90 6.89
CA SER A 213 1.00 -10.88 6.03
C SER A 213 0.69 -11.50 4.67
N SER A 214 -0.57 -11.78 4.38
CA SER A 214 -0.99 -12.48 3.15
C SER A 214 -1.99 -11.69 2.33
N ALA A 215 -2.11 -12.00 1.04
CA ALA A 215 -3.14 -11.46 0.17
C ALA A 215 -3.46 -12.45 -0.96
N PHE A 216 -4.70 -12.41 -1.43
CA PHE A 216 -5.19 -13.20 -2.55
C PHE A 216 -4.46 -12.81 -3.84
N HIS A 217 -4.37 -13.74 -4.80
CA HIS A 217 -3.82 -13.44 -6.12
C HIS A 217 -4.74 -12.54 -6.94
N SER A 218 -6.05 -12.53 -6.67
CA SER A 218 -7.02 -11.67 -7.31
C SER A 218 -8.20 -11.33 -6.40
N ASP A 219 -8.96 -10.29 -6.74
CA ASP A 219 -10.19 -9.95 -6.03
C ASP A 219 -11.28 -11.02 -6.26
N GLU A 220 -11.28 -11.69 -7.42
CA GLU A 220 -12.17 -12.81 -7.69
C GLU A 220 -11.89 -14.00 -6.77
N LEU A 221 -10.62 -14.30 -6.46
CA LEU A 221 -10.26 -15.35 -5.51
C LEU A 221 -10.64 -14.97 -4.07
N LEU A 222 -10.57 -13.69 -3.71
CA LEU A 222 -11.06 -13.19 -2.43
C LEU A 222 -12.58 -13.40 -2.30
N ILE A 223 -13.34 -13.02 -3.34
CA ILE A 223 -14.79 -13.20 -3.37
C ILE A 223 -15.13 -14.70 -3.35
N PHE A 224 -14.45 -15.51 -4.15
CA PHE A 224 -14.58 -16.97 -4.13
C PHE A 224 -14.38 -17.53 -2.71
N ALA A 225 -13.29 -17.14 -2.04
CA ALA A 225 -12.99 -17.58 -0.68
C ALA A 225 -14.09 -17.21 0.32
N ASP A 226 -14.60 -15.98 0.27
CA ASP A 226 -15.72 -15.53 1.11
C ASP A 226 -16.98 -16.40 0.89
N GLN A 227 -17.31 -16.69 -0.37
CA GLN A 227 -18.43 -17.56 -0.71
C GLN A 227 -18.20 -19.01 -0.28
N THR A 228 -16.97 -19.53 -0.37
CA THR A 228 -16.63 -20.86 0.12
C THR A 228 -16.79 -20.96 1.63
N ILE A 229 -16.44 -19.93 2.40
CA ILE A 229 -16.66 -19.91 3.85
C ILE A 229 -18.16 -19.96 4.19
N ARG A 230 -18.96 -19.17 3.48
CA ARG A 230 -20.41 -19.02 3.72
C ARG A 230 -21.21 -20.24 3.27
N ASN A 231 -20.82 -20.87 2.17
CA ASN A 231 -21.58 -21.98 1.57
C ASN A 231 -20.99 -23.36 1.90
N GLY A 232 -19.75 -23.41 2.38
CA GLY A 232 -19.00 -24.65 2.68
C GLY A 232 -19.07 -25.11 4.15
N GLY A 233 -19.95 -24.51 4.96
CA GLY A 233 -20.14 -24.90 6.36
C GLY A 233 -19.11 -24.31 7.34
N ALA A 234 -18.10 -23.58 6.86
CA ALA A 234 -17.01 -23.09 7.70
C ALA A 234 -17.47 -21.97 8.64
N LEU A 235 -18.33 -21.07 8.14
CA LEU A 235 -18.95 -20.03 8.96
C LEU A 235 -19.85 -20.66 10.04
N GLU A 236 -20.64 -21.66 9.69
CA GLU A 236 -21.52 -22.39 10.63
C GLU A 236 -20.71 -23.08 11.73
N ARG A 237 -19.60 -23.75 11.36
CA ARG A 237 -18.66 -24.35 12.33
C ARG A 237 -18.09 -23.28 13.28
N ALA A 238 -17.69 -22.14 12.73
CA ALA A 238 -17.14 -21.04 13.52
C ALA A 238 -18.17 -20.42 14.47
N ILE A 239 -19.43 -20.30 14.05
CA ILE A 239 -20.56 -19.84 14.87
C ILE A 239 -20.81 -20.83 16.01
N ALA A 240 -20.88 -22.13 15.72
CA ALA A 240 -21.10 -23.17 16.72
C ALA A 240 -19.98 -23.19 17.79
N ARG A 241 -18.74 -22.89 17.39
CA ARG A 241 -17.57 -22.79 18.28
C ARG A 241 -17.54 -21.52 19.13
N GLN A 242 -18.29 -20.48 18.76
CA GLN A 242 -18.31 -19.17 19.42
C GLN A 242 -19.76 -18.74 19.74
N PRO A 243 -20.49 -19.51 20.57
CA PRO A 243 -21.90 -19.26 20.83
C PRO A 243 -22.12 -17.89 21.49
N GLY A 244 -23.09 -17.14 20.99
CA GLY A 244 -23.50 -15.84 21.54
C GLY A 244 -22.58 -14.67 21.20
N GLN A 245 -21.58 -14.86 20.34
CA GLN A 245 -20.72 -13.77 19.86
C GLN A 245 -21.30 -13.12 18.60
N ASP A 246 -21.34 -11.79 18.56
CA ASP A 246 -21.75 -11.03 17.39
C ASP A 246 -20.63 -10.89 16.36
N VAL A 247 -19.37 -11.14 16.77
CA VAL A 247 -18.19 -11.18 15.91
C VAL A 247 -17.56 -12.57 15.98
N ILE A 248 -17.46 -13.22 14.83
CA ILE A 248 -17.02 -14.60 14.68
C ILE A 248 -15.70 -14.64 13.93
N ARG A 249 -14.70 -15.27 14.54
CA ARG A 249 -13.44 -15.61 13.85
C ARG A 249 -13.57 -16.97 13.18
N VAL A 250 -13.41 -17.01 11.86
CA VAL A 250 -13.21 -18.22 11.07
C VAL A 250 -11.71 -18.49 10.98
N THR A 251 -11.29 -19.69 11.36
CA THR A 251 -9.90 -20.15 11.35
C THR A 251 -9.62 -21.09 10.18
N ALA A 252 -8.34 -21.32 9.87
CA ALA A 252 -7.94 -22.30 8.85
C ALA A 252 -8.46 -23.71 9.17
N GLN A 253 -8.57 -24.09 10.46
CA GLN A 253 -9.22 -25.35 10.86
C GLN A 253 -10.70 -25.40 10.50
N ASP A 254 -11.43 -24.28 10.63
CA ASP A 254 -12.84 -24.24 10.25
C ASP A 254 -12.99 -24.31 8.72
N ALA A 255 -12.09 -23.68 7.97
CA ALA A 255 -12.12 -23.63 6.51
C ALA A 255 -11.62 -24.93 5.84
N GLY A 256 -10.60 -25.57 6.40
CA GLY A 256 -9.90 -26.71 5.79
C GLY A 256 -9.03 -26.30 4.60
N ASP A 257 -8.58 -27.30 3.83
CA ASP A 257 -7.91 -27.10 2.54
C ASP A 257 -8.95 -26.92 1.43
N ILE A 258 -8.91 -25.77 0.75
CA ILE A 258 -9.85 -25.36 -0.28
C ILE A 258 -9.55 -26.02 -1.65
N GLY A 259 -8.38 -26.64 -1.81
CA GLY A 259 -8.02 -27.33 -3.05
C GLY A 259 -7.41 -26.43 -4.14
N VAL A 260 -7.35 -25.12 -3.89
CA VAL A 260 -6.92 -24.10 -4.88
C VAL A 260 -5.88 -23.19 -4.25
N ASP A 261 -4.89 -22.79 -5.03
CA ASP A 261 -3.95 -21.72 -4.65
C ASP A 261 -4.69 -20.38 -4.60
N LEU A 262 -4.98 -19.89 -3.40
CA LEU A 262 -5.73 -18.66 -3.19
C LEU A 262 -4.83 -17.44 -3.20
N GLY A 263 -3.55 -17.59 -2.84
CA GLY A 263 -2.71 -16.46 -2.55
C GLY A 263 -1.36 -16.80 -1.95
N ARG A 264 -0.71 -15.74 -1.50
CA ARG A 264 0.66 -15.76 -0.98
C ARG A 264 0.82 -14.80 0.19
N GLY A 265 1.93 -14.92 0.90
CA GLY A 265 2.21 -14.06 2.03
C GLY A 265 3.65 -14.11 2.51
N PHE A 266 3.92 -13.32 3.55
CA PHE A 266 5.22 -13.23 4.18
C PHE A 266 5.07 -13.43 5.68
N LYS A 267 5.80 -14.40 6.25
CA LYS A 267 5.86 -14.59 7.69
C LYS A 267 6.66 -13.46 8.32
N ARG A 268 6.23 -12.97 9.48
CA ARG A 268 7.05 -12.06 10.27
C ARG A 268 8.41 -12.68 10.60
N VAL A 269 9.42 -11.83 10.75
CA VAL A 269 10.80 -12.29 10.97
C VAL A 269 10.98 -12.87 12.37
N LEU A 270 10.41 -12.23 13.39
CA LEU A 270 10.48 -12.71 14.77
C LEU A 270 9.15 -13.30 15.25
N PRO A 271 9.14 -14.25 16.20
CA PRO A 271 7.91 -14.74 16.83
C PRO A 271 7.13 -13.68 17.63
N THR A 272 7.68 -12.48 17.82
CA THR A 272 6.99 -11.38 18.50
C THR A 272 6.26 -10.49 17.50
N GLY A 273 5.09 -9.97 17.88
CA GLY A 273 4.38 -8.93 17.13
C GLY A 273 4.88 -7.51 17.41
N ASN A 274 5.94 -7.34 18.22
CA ASN A 274 6.46 -6.02 18.56
C ASN A 274 7.02 -5.31 17.32
N ILE A 275 6.52 -4.10 17.07
CA ILE A 275 6.83 -3.32 15.85
C ILE A 275 8.31 -2.93 15.82
N LEU A 276 8.82 -2.29 16.87
CA LEU A 276 10.21 -1.81 16.92
C LEU A 276 11.21 -2.95 16.71
N LYS A 277 11.01 -4.07 17.42
CA LYS A 277 11.88 -5.25 17.29
C LYS A 277 11.90 -5.80 15.87
N ASN A 278 10.75 -5.94 15.22
CA ASN A 278 10.70 -6.47 13.84
C ASN A 278 11.27 -5.48 12.82
N LEU A 279 11.13 -4.17 13.05
CA LEU A 279 11.65 -3.14 12.15
C LEU A 279 13.19 -3.10 12.18
N GLU A 280 13.79 -3.23 13.36
CA GLU A 280 15.24 -3.28 13.55
C GLU A 280 15.87 -4.62 13.14
N THR A 281 15.04 -5.65 12.88
CA THR A 281 15.55 -6.98 12.55
C THR A 281 16.08 -7.03 11.11
N ASN A 282 17.35 -7.41 10.99
CA ASN A 282 17.98 -7.75 9.73
C ASN A 282 17.44 -9.10 9.20
N GLY A 283 17.22 -9.18 7.88
CA GLY A 283 16.68 -10.37 7.21
C GLY A 283 15.37 -10.10 6.48
N ALA A 284 15.17 -10.80 5.37
CA ALA A 284 13.92 -10.74 4.61
C ALA A 284 12.86 -11.65 5.27
N PRO A 285 11.59 -11.23 5.35
CA PRO A 285 10.49 -12.11 5.72
C PRO A 285 10.45 -13.35 4.83
N GLU A 286 10.16 -14.53 5.39
CA GLU A 286 10.00 -15.76 4.62
C GLU A 286 8.74 -15.65 3.74
N LYS A 287 8.89 -15.84 2.43
CA LYS A 287 7.77 -15.89 1.49
C LYS A 287 7.08 -17.25 1.55
N LEU A 288 5.76 -17.24 1.65
CA LEU A 288 4.88 -18.40 1.50
C LEU A 288 4.05 -18.23 0.24
N GLU A 289 4.14 -19.22 -0.64
CA GLU A 289 3.27 -19.35 -1.81
C GLU A 289 2.23 -20.44 -1.53
N ASN A 290 1.25 -20.59 -2.42
CA ASN A 290 0.29 -21.68 -2.38
C ASN A 290 -0.50 -21.75 -1.06
N LEU A 291 -1.06 -20.61 -0.64
CA LEU A 291 -1.93 -20.55 0.53
C LEU A 291 -3.31 -21.10 0.13
N ARG A 292 -3.68 -22.24 0.73
CA ARG A 292 -4.85 -23.04 0.32
C ARG A 292 -5.97 -23.08 1.36
N SER A 293 -5.89 -22.28 2.41
CA SER A 293 -6.95 -22.13 3.41
C SER A 293 -7.31 -20.66 3.60
N ILE A 294 -8.30 -20.40 4.47
CA ILE A 294 -8.92 -19.09 4.63
C ILE A 294 -9.09 -18.81 6.12
N GLU A 295 -8.75 -17.60 6.52
CA GLU A 295 -9.14 -17.04 7.82
C GLU A 295 -9.93 -15.75 7.60
N GLY A 296 -10.78 -15.41 8.57
CA GLY A 296 -11.55 -14.17 8.50
C GLY A 296 -12.29 -13.81 9.78
N LEU A 297 -12.81 -12.58 9.79
CA LEU A 297 -13.65 -12.02 10.84
C LEU A 297 -14.96 -11.57 10.21
N TYR A 298 -16.06 -12.05 10.77
CA TYR A 298 -17.41 -11.78 10.32
C TYR A 298 -18.22 -11.19 11.47
N GLN A 299 -19.08 -10.22 11.20
CA GLN A 299 -19.98 -9.64 12.20
C GLN A 299 -21.42 -9.77 11.77
N TYR A 300 -22.30 -10.17 12.68
CA TYR A 300 -23.72 -10.29 12.39
C TYR A 300 -24.36 -8.90 12.34
N ASN A 301 -25.05 -8.60 11.24
CA ASN A 301 -25.83 -7.39 11.07
C ASN A 301 -27.31 -7.73 11.31
N PRO A 302 -27.89 -7.35 12.47
CA PRO A 302 -29.27 -7.71 12.80
C PRO A 302 -30.30 -7.04 11.88
N SER A 303 -29.98 -5.86 11.34
CA SER A 303 -30.86 -5.11 10.44
C SER A 303 -30.96 -5.78 9.07
N LYS A 304 -29.83 -6.24 8.53
CA LYS A 304 -29.76 -6.96 7.24
C LYS A 304 -30.00 -8.46 7.37
N LYS A 305 -30.01 -9.00 8.61
CA LYS A 305 -30.11 -10.43 8.94
C LYS A 305 -29.07 -11.28 8.20
N ASN A 306 -27.84 -10.77 8.11
CA ASN A 306 -26.73 -11.46 7.45
C ASN A 306 -25.43 -11.25 8.23
N TRP A 307 -24.44 -12.10 7.97
CA TRP A 307 -23.07 -11.91 8.45
C TRP A 307 -22.28 -11.10 7.43
N GLU A 308 -21.72 -9.95 7.82
CA GLU A 308 -20.89 -9.10 6.98
C GLU A 308 -19.41 -9.39 7.24
N THR A 309 -18.57 -9.31 6.22
CA THR A 309 -17.14 -9.59 6.34
C THR A 309 -16.40 -8.33 6.78
N ILE A 310 -15.69 -8.39 7.91
CA ILE A 310 -14.77 -7.33 8.34
C ILE A 310 -13.44 -7.48 7.60
N THR A 311 -12.90 -8.69 7.60
CA THR A 311 -11.67 -9.04 6.88
C THR A 311 -11.64 -10.52 6.55
N ILE A 312 -11.05 -10.87 5.42
CA ILE A 312 -10.78 -12.25 5.00
C ILE A 312 -9.42 -12.27 4.30
N PHE A 313 -8.64 -13.33 4.52
CA PHE A 313 -7.30 -13.47 3.95
C PHE A 313 -6.92 -14.94 3.76
N PRO A 314 -6.06 -15.24 2.75
CA PRO A 314 -5.60 -16.60 2.53
C PRO A 314 -4.60 -17.00 3.63
N ALA A 315 -4.63 -18.27 4.00
CA ALA A 315 -3.86 -18.86 5.07
C ALA A 315 -3.25 -20.21 4.65
N PRO A 316 -2.21 -20.70 5.33
CA PRO A 316 -1.72 -22.06 5.14
C PRO A 316 -2.81 -23.08 5.45
N ALA A 317 -2.85 -24.19 4.71
CA ALA A 317 -3.71 -25.30 5.05
C ALA A 317 -3.32 -25.89 6.43
N PRO A 318 -4.32 -26.31 7.24
CA PRO A 318 -4.11 -26.89 8.57
C PRO A 318 -3.41 -28.25 8.56
#